data_AF-A0A0G1QNK8-F1
#
_entry.id   AF-A0A0G1QNK8-F1
#
_cell.length_a   1.000
_cell.length_b   1.000
_cell.length_c   1.000
_cell.angle_alpha   90.00
_cell.angle_beta   90.00
_cell.angle_gamma   90.00
#
_symmetry.space_group_name_H-M   'P 1'
#
loop_
_entity.id
_entity.type
_entity.pdbx_description
1 polymer ?
#
loop_
_entity_poly.entity_id
_entity_poly.type
_entity_poly.pdbx_seq_one_letter_code
_entity_poly.pdbx_strand_id
1 'polypeptide(L)' 'MLKNVGSPELILIAVILLILFGGRKLPELGRGLGQSIKEFKKSVSDKEK' A
#
# COMPACT_ATOMS: atom_id res chain seq x y z
N MET A 1 -12.33 -17.85 18.83
CA MET A 1 -10.85 -17.89 18.92
C MET A 1 -10.11 -17.10 17.82
N LEU A 2 -10.79 -16.35 16.94
CA LEU A 2 -10.14 -15.52 15.89
C LEU A 2 -10.21 -14.00 16.13
N LYS A 3 -10.69 -13.57 17.30
CA LYS A 3 -11.04 -12.16 17.57
C LYS A 3 -9.89 -11.36 18.19
N ASN A 4 -8.65 -11.73 17.93
CA ASN A 4 -7.45 -11.04 18.45
C ASN A 4 -6.32 -11.05 17.41
N VAL A 5 -6.60 -10.75 16.14
CA VAL A 5 -5.53 -10.13 15.33
C VAL A 5 -5.46 -8.69 15.82
N GLY A 6 -4.83 -8.51 16.97
CA GLY A 6 -4.70 -7.21 17.59
C GLY A 6 -3.72 -6.35 16.82
N SER A 7 -3.65 -5.08 17.20
CA SER A 7 -2.59 -4.17 16.76
C SER A 7 -1.16 -4.79 16.88
N PRO A 8 -0.84 -5.63 17.89
CA PRO A 8 0.49 -6.25 18.00
C PRO A 8 0.82 -7.21 16.86
N GLU A 9 -0.09 -8.09 16.45
CA GLU A 9 0.15 -9.05 15.36
C GLU A 9 0.35 -8.33 14.02
N LEU A 10 -0.42 -7.27 13.76
CA LEU A 10 -0.24 -6.45 12.56
C LEU A 10 1.12 -5.74 12.54
N ILE A 11 1.59 -5.24 13.69
CA ILE A 11 2.92 -4.64 13.81
C ILE A 11 4.00 -5.69 13.53
N LEU A 12 3.87 -6.91 14.07
CA LEU A 12 4.84 -7.98 13.81
C LEU A 12 4.91 -8.33 12.33
N ILE A 13 3.77 -8.45 11.65
CA ILE A 13 3.71 -8.69 10.20
C ILE A 13 4.35 -7.52 9.45
N ALA A 14 4.05 -6.29 9.82
CA ALA A 14 4.65 -5.10 9.20
C ALA A 14 6.17 -5.07 9.36
N VAL A 15 6.70 -5.44 10.54
CA VAL A 15 8.15 -5.55 10.78
C VAL A 15 8.78 -6.62 9.89
N ILE A 16 8.16 -7.79 9.77
CA ILE A 16 8.66 -8.84 8.86
C ILE A 16 8.69 -8.35 7.42
N LEU A 17 7.61 -7.70 6.95
CA LEU A 17 7.55 -7.11 5.61
C LEU A 17 8.62 -6.02 5.43
N LEU A 18 8.87 -5.19 6.43
CA LEU A 18 9.91 -4.18 6.41
C LEU A 18 11.32 -4.78 6.35
N ILE A 19 11.56 -5.96 6.95
CA ILE A 19 12.85 -6.65 6.84
C ILE A 19 13.02 -7.27 5.45
N LEU A 20 11.98 -7.93 4.92
CA LEU A 20 12.03 -8.59 3.60
C LEU A 20 12.13 -7.60 2.45
N PHE A 21 11.31 -6.55 2.48
CA PHE A 21 11.26 -5.55 1.43
C PHE A 21 12.15 -4.35 1.73
N GLY A 22 12.56 -4.10 2.98
CA GLY A 22 13.26 -2.88 3.36
C GLY A 22 12.30 -1.69 3.54
N GLY A 23 12.57 -0.84 4.53
CA GLY A 23 11.72 0.31 4.86
C GLY A 23 11.52 1.34 3.75
N ARG A 24 12.36 1.30 2.71
CA ARG A 24 12.29 2.22 1.56
C ARG A 24 11.43 1.70 0.40
N LYS A 25 11.32 0.38 0.20
CA LYS A 25 10.61 -0.19 -0.95
C LYS A 25 9.09 -0.09 -0.80
N LEU A 26 8.54 -0.26 0.40
CA LEU A 26 7.10 -0.10 0.63
C LEU A 26 6.57 1.30 0.22
N PRO A 27 7.16 2.41 0.68
CA PRO A 27 6.71 3.75 0.26
C PRO A 27 7.03 4.07 -1.20
N GLU A 28 8.08 3.48 -1.78
CA GLU A 28 8.41 3.62 -3.20
C GLU A 28 7.36 2.95 -4.10
N LEU A 29 6.97 1.72 -3.78
CA LEU A 29 5.87 1.02 -4.44
C LEU A 29 4.55 1.79 -4.28
N GLY A 30 4.24 2.27 -3.08
CA GLY A 30 3.05 3.08 -2.82
C GLY A 30 3.00 4.37 -3.66
N ARG A 31 4.14 5.06 -3.83
CA ARG A 31 4.23 6.25 -4.69
C ARG A 31 3.99 5.90 -6.16
N GLY A 32 4.61 4.84 -6.66
CA GLY A 32 4.43 4.38 -8.05
C GLY A 32 2.98 4.00 -8.34
N LEU A 33 2.39 3.16 -7.48
CA LEU A 33 0.97 2.77 -7.59
C LEU A 33 0.03 3.98 -7.48
N GLY A 34 0.31 4.91 -6.57
CA GLY A 34 -0.48 6.13 -6.40
C GLY A 34 -0.44 7.03 -7.63
N GLN A 35 0.72 7.18 -8.27
CA GLN A 35 0.82 7.90 -9.54
C GLN A 35 0.04 7.20 -10.66
N SER A 36 0.13 5.87 -10.76
CA SER A 36 -0.65 5.10 -11.75
C SER A 36 -2.15 5.25 -11.54
N ILE A 37 -2.63 5.17 -10.30
CA ILE A 37 -4.06 5.36 -9.98
C ILE A 37 -4.51 6.79 -10.30
N LYS A 38 -3.67 7.79 -10.03
CA LYS A 38 -3.96 9.19 -10.31
C LYS A 38 -4.11 9.44 -11.82
N GLU A 39 -3.18 8.95 -12.63
CA GLU A 39 -3.24 9.06 -14.09
C GLU A 39 -4.41 8.25 -14.68
N PHE A 40 -4.68 7.07 -14.12
CA PHE A 40 -5.85 6.27 -14.50
C PHE A 40 -7.16 7.04 -14.26
N LYS A 41 -7.34 7.60 -13.05
CA LYS A 41 -8.53 8.39 -12.70
C LYS A 41 -8.68 9.63 -13.58
N LYS A 42 -7.58 10.31 -13.90
CA LYS A 42 -7.57 11.47 -14.80
C LYS A 42 -8.05 11.08 -16.21
N SER A 43 -7.51 10.01 -16.76
CA SER A 43 -7.84 9.52 -18.10
C SER A 43 -9.29 9.04 -18.23
N VAL A 44 -9.84 8.45 -17.17
CA VAL A 44 -11.25 8.05 -17.12
C VAL A 44 -12.15 9.29 -17.02
N SER A 45 -11.82 10.24 -16.14
CA SER A 45 -12.62 11.44 -15.93
C SER A 45 -12.61 12.42 -17.10
N ASP A 46 -11.52 12.49 -17.89
CA ASP A 46 -11.47 13.32 -19.11
C ASP A 46 -12.27 12.69 -20.27
N LYS A 47 -12.49 11.37 -20.25
CA LYS A 47 -13.32 10.68 -21.25
C LYS A 47 -14.82 10.78 -20.99
N GLU A 48 -15.23 11.29 -19.82
CA GLU A 48 -16.63 11.52 -19.46
C GLU A 48 -17.13 12.95 -19.77
N LYS A 49 -16.26 13.83 -20.32
CA LYS A 49 -16.63 15.14 -20.87
C LYS A 49 -16.61 15.13 -22.38
#